data_AF-A0A2H3KWU1-F1
#
_entry.id   AF-A0A2H3KWU1-F1
#
_cell.length_a   1.000
_cell.length_b   1.000
_cell.length_c   1.000
_cell.angle_alpha   90.00
_cell.angle_beta   90.00
_cell.angle_gamma   90.00
#
_symmetry.space_group_name_H-M   'P 1'
#
loop_
_entity.id
_entity.type
_entity.pdbx_description
1 polymer ?
#
loop_
_entity_poly.entity_id
_entity_poly.type
_entity_poly.pdbx_seq_one_letter_code
_entity_poly.pdbx_strand_id
1 'polypeptide(L)'
;MKERFDLRTLAILLAAVGLGLLWAGYNLNATEGVRSDATVRALVWTVFGTPFALLVGWLIARRWEWRLAVFCCFCLYFFTVFVAQRIETVILSEAEARASGHQLYFVLVLVFHGLIGIGLTLWRALAPGEQPGTAEPLHGKMT
;
A
#
# COMPACT_ATOMS: atom_id res chain seq x y z
N MET A 1 -7.45 -26.76 -13.89
CA MET A 1 -7.16 -25.43 -14.47
C MET A 1 -5.79 -25.00 -14.00
N LYS A 2 -4.82 -24.73 -14.88
CA LYS A 2 -3.52 -24.16 -14.47
C LYS A 2 -3.74 -22.67 -14.24
N GLU A 3 -3.75 -22.23 -12.98
CA GLU A 3 -3.68 -20.81 -12.67
C GLU A 3 -2.39 -20.25 -13.31
N ARG A 4 -2.55 -19.36 -14.30
CA ARG A 4 -1.41 -18.68 -14.92
C ARG A 4 -1.01 -17.54 -14.00
N PHE A 5 0.14 -17.69 -13.35
CA PHE A 5 0.76 -16.63 -12.56
C PHE A 5 1.05 -15.40 -13.44
N ASP A 6 0.48 -14.25 -13.10
CA ASP A 6 0.69 -13.01 -13.85
C ASP A 6 1.97 -12.30 -13.41
N LEU A 7 3.09 -12.70 -14.01
CA LEU A 7 4.41 -12.12 -13.77
C LEU A 7 4.46 -10.60 -14.06
N ARG A 8 3.68 -10.12 -15.02
CA ARG A 8 3.66 -8.69 -15.38
C ARG A 8 3.02 -7.88 -14.26
N THR A 9 1.84 -8.31 -13.80
CA THR A 9 1.18 -7.66 -12.66
C THR A 9 2.06 -7.72 -11.43
N LEU A 10 2.70 -8.87 -11.15
CA LEU A 10 3.63 -9.01 -10.03
C LEU A 10 4.75 -7.97 -10.12
N ALA A 11 5.45 -7.89 -11.25
CA ALA A 11 6.61 -7.01 -11.40
C ALA A 11 6.24 -5.53 -11.24
N ILE A 12 5.13 -5.10 -11.84
CA ILE A 12 4.66 -3.70 -11.73
C ILE A 12 4.29 -3.36 -10.29
N LEU A 13 3.52 -4.23 -9.62
CA LEU A 13 3.10 -3.98 -8.25
C LEU A 13 4.27 -4.03 -7.26
N LEU A 14 5.20 -4.99 -7.41
CA LEU A 14 6.40 -5.06 -6.57
C LEU A 14 7.29 -3.82 -6.75
N ALA A 15 7.48 -3.36 -7.98
CA ALA A 15 8.20 -2.13 -8.26
C ALA A 15 7.51 -0.92 -7.60
N ALA A 16 6.17 -0.85 -7.66
CA ALA A 16 5.39 0.21 -7.03
C ALA A 16 5.51 0.20 -5.49
N VAL A 17 5.44 -0.97 -4.85
CA VAL A 17 5.68 -1.12 -3.41
C VAL A 17 7.11 -0.69 -3.06
N GLY A 18 8.10 -1.16 -3.81
CA GLY A 18 9.51 -0.83 -3.58
C GLY A 18 9.79 0.67 -3.69
N LEU A 19 9.32 1.32 -4.76
CA LEU A 19 9.43 2.77 -4.95
C LEU A 19 8.71 3.53 -3.83
N GLY A 20 7.51 3.08 -3.46
CA GLY A 20 6.73 3.67 -2.39
C GLY A 20 7.42 3.58 -1.02
N LEU A 21 8.06 2.46 -0.70
CA LEU A 21 8.80 2.25 0.54
C LEU A 21 10.11 3.05 0.56
N LEU A 22 10.84 3.09 -0.56
CA LEU A 22 12.06 3.89 -0.68
C LEU A 22 11.76 5.38 -0.50
N TRP A 23 10.70 5.88 -1.14
CA TRP A 23 10.27 7.26 -1.00
C TRP A 23 9.81 7.59 0.43
N ALA A 24 9.00 6.72 1.03
CA ALA A 24 8.54 6.89 2.41
C ALA A 24 9.70 6.84 3.41
N GLY A 25 10.64 5.91 3.23
CA GLY A 25 11.82 5.77 4.07
C GLY A 25 12.78 6.95 3.92
N TYR A 26 12.98 7.48 2.70
CA TYR A 26 13.74 8.70 2.49
C TYR A 26 13.14 9.88 3.25
N ASN A 27 11.81 10.07 3.17
CA ASN A 27 11.13 11.15 3.87
C ASN A 27 11.20 10.99 5.40
N LEU A 28 11.10 9.78 5.92
CA LEU A 28 11.26 9.54 7.37
C LEU A 28 12.68 9.87 7.84
N ASN A 29 13.71 9.50 7.08
CA ASN A 29 15.09 9.81 7.46
C ASN A 29 15.43 11.30 7.33
N ALA A 30 14.66 12.06 6.54
CA ALA A 30 14.83 13.50 6.36
C ALA A 30 14.24 14.34 7.51
N THR A 31 13.58 13.73 8.50
CA THR A 31 13.03 14.48 9.64
C THR A 31 14.07 14.73 10.73
N GLU A 32 14.57 15.96 10.83
CA GLU A 32 15.63 16.36 11.78
C GLU A 32 15.11 16.70 13.21
N GLY A 33 14.04 16.07 13.67
CA GLY A 33 13.56 16.15 15.07
C GLY A 33 12.91 17.46 15.50
N VAL A 34 13.19 18.60 14.86
CA VAL A 34 12.49 19.87 15.13
C VAL A 34 11.14 19.87 14.41
N ARG A 35 10.06 20.11 15.15
CA ARG A 35 8.70 20.16 14.61
C ARG A 35 8.55 21.41 13.75
N SER A 36 8.65 21.23 12.43
CA SER A 36 8.49 22.26 11.41
C SER A 36 7.48 21.81 10.36
N ASP A 37 6.95 22.72 9.56
CA ASP A 37 6.06 22.38 8.44
C ASP A 37 6.73 21.43 7.44
N ALA A 38 8.05 21.56 7.26
CA ALA A 38 8.84 20.64 6.45
C ALA A 38 8.83 19.21 7.02
N THR A 39 8.96 19.08 8.33
CA THR A 39 8.86 17.81 9.06
C THR A 39 7.48 17.18 8.89
N VAL A 40 6.41 17.95 9.07
CA VAL A 40 5.03 17.44 8.89
C VAL A 40 4.82 16.93 7.46
N ARG A 41 5.27 17.69 6.46
CA ARG A 41 5.17 17.29 5.05
C ARG A 41 5.91 15.97 4.77
N ALA A 42 7.11 15.80 5.33
CA ALA A 42 7.88 14.57 5.17
C ALA A 42 7.17 13.37 5.85
N LEU A 43 6.61 13.56 7.05
CA LEU A 43 5.84 12.52 7.73
C LEU A 43 4.56 12.13 6.98
N VAL A 44 3.88 13.10 6.34
CA VAL A 44 2.75 12.80 5.44
C VAL A 44 3.20 11.87 4.31
N TRP A 45 4.32 12.17 3.65
CA TRP A 45 4.85 11.29 2.61
C TRP A 45 5.32 9.92 3.11
N THR A 46 5.74 9.84 4.38
CA THR A 46 6.10 8.56 5.03
C THR A 46 4.89 7.62 5.11
N VAL A 47 3.73 8.15 5.46
CA VAL A 47 2.49 7.35 5.57
C VAL A 47 1.80 7.19 4.20
N PHE A 48 1.78 8.24 3.39
CA PHE A 48 1.01 8.25 2.14
C PHE A 48 1.75 7.63 0.95
N GLY A 49 3.08 7.68 0.94
CA GLY A 49 3.89 7.36 -0.24
C GLY A 49 3.69 5.94 -0.76
N THR A 50 3.69 4.93 0.12
CA THR A 50 3.55 3.53 -0.31
C THR A 50 2.15 3.19 -0.82
N PRO A 51 1.05 3.51 -0.11
CA PRO A 51 -0.31 3.30 -0.63
C PRO A 51 -0.56 4.03 -1.97
N PHE A 52 -0.04 5.25 -2.11
CA PHE A 52 -0.17 6.02 -3.34
C PHE A 52 0.58 5.37 -4.51
N ALA A 53 1.84 5.00 -4.32
CA ALA A 53 2.63 4.33 -5.35
C ALA A 53 1.98 3.01 -5.77
N LEU A 54 1.53 2.21 -4.80
CA LEU A 54 0.83 0.95 -5.05
C LEU A 54 -0.46 1.16 -5.85
N LEU A 55 -1.26 2.18 -5.53
CA LEU A 55 -2.46 2.54 -6.29
C LEU A 55 -2.12 2.84 -7.74
N VAL A 56 -1.12 3.68 -7.99
CA VAL A 56 -0.66 4.01 -9.35
C VAL A 56 -0.19 2.74 -10.09
N GLY A 57 0.62 1.91 -9.45
CA GLY A 57 1.08 0.64 -10.01
C GLY A 57 -0.08 -0.30 -10.37
N TRP A 58 -1.10 -0.38 -9.52
CA TRP A 58 -2.29 -1.19 -9.76
C TRP A 58 -3.12 -0.66 -10.92
N LEU A 59 -3.31 0.66 -11.02
CA LEU A 59 -4.01 1.26 -12.15
C LEU A 59 -3.26 1.04 -13.47
N ILE A 60 -1.92 1.02 -13.47
CA ILE A 60 -1.11 0.69 -14.65
C ILE A 60 -1.26 -0.78 -15.03
N ALA A 61 -1.20 -1.69 -14.07
CA ALA A 61 -1.27 -3.13 -14.32
C ALA A 61 -2.69 -3.61 -14.69
N ARG A 62 -3.70 -3.13 -13.96
CA ARG A 62 -5.09 -3.63 -13.97
C ARG A 62 -6.10 -2.50 -13.77
N ARG A 63 -6.11 -1.51 -14.68
CA ARG A 63 -7.02 -0.33 -14.64
C ARG A 63 -8.51 -0.63 -14.42
N TRP A 64 -9.00 -1.80 -14.84
CA TRP A 64 -10.40 -2.17 -14.66
C TRP A 64 -10.77 -2.47 -13.20
N GLU A 65 -9.78 -2.69 -12.33
CA GLU A 65 -9.97 -2.93 -10.90
C GLU A 65 -9.82 -1.69 -10.04
N TRP A 66 -9.95 -0.49 -10.62
CA TRP A 66 -9.68 0.77 -9.90
C TRP A 66 -10.44 0.88 -8.57
N ARG A 67 -11.68 0.38 -8.49
CA ARG A 67 -12.48 0.39 -7.24
C ARG A 67 -11.84 -0.47 -6.16
N LEU A 68 -11.38 -1.67 -6.52
CA LEU A 68 -10.70 -2.58 -5.62
C LEU A 68 -9.35 -2.01 -5.21
N ALA A 69 -8.59 -1.46 -6.17
CA ALA A 69 -7.31 -0.83 -5.91
C ALA A 69 -7.44 0.33 -4.92
N VAL A 70 -8.40 1.23 -5.14
CA VAL A 70 -8.70 2.36 -4.23
C VAL A 70 -9.10 1.83 -2.85
N PHE A 71 -9.99 0.85 -2.78
CA PHE A 71 -10.42 0.26 -1.50
C PHE A 71 -9.24 -0.35 -0.73
N CYS A 72 -8.45 -1.22 -1.37
CA CYS A 72 -7.30 -1.87 -0.73
C CYS A 72 -6.23 -0.85 -0.30
N CYS A 73 -5.92 0.14 -1.15
CA CYS A 73 -4.93 1.16 -0.81
C CYS A 73 -5.45 2.12 0.28
N PHE A 74 -6.75 2.42 0.31
CA PHE A 74 -7.37 3.16 1.41
C PHE A 74 -7.30 2.38 2.72
N CYS A 75 -7.64 1.09 2.72
CA CYS A 75 -7.50 0.24 3.90
C CYS A 75 -6.06 0.17 4.38
N LEU A 76 -5.10 0.03 3.46
CA LEU A 76 -3.68 0.05 3.76
C LEU A 76 -3.24 1.37 4.40
N TYR A 77 -3.63 2.50 3.82
CA TYR A 77 -3.32 3.83 4.37
C TYR A 77 -3.98 4.08 5.73
N PHE A 78 -5.27 3.76 5.86
CA PHE A 78 -6.07 4.12 7.02
C PHE A 78 -5.81 3.19 8.21
N PHE A 79 -5.77 1.86 8.02
CA PHE A 79 -5.67 0.94 9.16
C PHE A 79 -4.24 0.81 9.70
N THR A 80 -3.22 0.96 8.88
CA THR A 80 -1.82 0.79 9.33
C THR A 80 -1.43 1.79 10.40
N VAL A 81 -1.89 3.04 10.32
CA VAL A 81 -1.66 4.06 11.35
C VAL A 81 -2.31 3.68 12.68
N PHE A 82 -3.54 3.15 12.70
CA PHE A 82 -4.15 2.70 13.95
C PHE A 82 -3.43 1.50 14.56
N VAL A 83 -3.04 0.54 13.73
CA VAL A 83 -2.32 -0.65 14.19
C VAL A 83 -0.94 -0.27 14.72
N ALA A 84 -0.20 0.58 14.01
CA ALA A 84 1.10 1.07 14.45
C ALA A 84 1.01 1.83 15.78
N GLN A 85 0.03 2.73 15.91
CA GLN A 85 -0.21 3.46 17.16
C GLN A 85 -0.55 2.51 18.32
N ARG A 86 -1.39 1.51 18.05
CA ARG A 86 -1.77 0.52 19.08
C ARG A 86 -0.57 -0.28 19.55
N ILE A 87 0.34 -0.65 18.66
CA ILE A 87 1.56 -1.38 19.02
C ILE A 87 2.53 -0.48 19.77
N GLU A 88 2.75 0.75 19.31
CA GLU A 88 3.64 1.71 20.00
C GLU A 88 3.18 1.94 21.44
N THR A 89 1.88 2.16 21.65
CA THR A 89 1.30 2.39 23.00
C THR A 89 1.35 1.16 23.92
N VAL A 90 1.56 -0.04 23.38
CA VAL A 90 1.78 -1.27 24.17
C VAL A 90 3.26 -1.45 24.53
N ILE A 91 4.17 -0.97 23.69
CA ILE A 91 5.62 -1.16 23.85
C ILE A 91 6.27 -0.01 24.64
N LEU A 92 5.85 1.22 24.37
CA LEU A 92 6.44 2.44 24.93
C LEU A 92 5.42 3.20 25.77
N SER A 93 5.90 3.83 26.83
CA SER A 93 5.15 4.86 27.52
C SER A 93 4.98 6.09 26.63
N GLU A 94 3.98 6.93 26.93
CA GLU A 94 3.75 8.19 26.21
C GLU A 94 4.97 9.12 26.25
N ALA A 95 5.70 9.13 27.37
CA ALA A 95 6.91 9.94 27.53
C ALA A 95 8.04 9.47 26.59
N GLU A 96 8.27 8.16 26.48
CA GLU A 96 9.27 7.57 25.58
C GLU A 96 8.89 7.76 24.11
N ALA A 97 7.61 7.57 23.77
CA ALA A 97 7.11 7.80 22.42
C ALA A 97 7.30 9.27 22.00
N ARG A 98 7.01 10.22 22.89
CA ARG A 98 7.25 11.66 22.62
C ARG A 98 8.73 12.01 22.53
N ALA A 99 9.56 11.44 23.40
CA ALA A 99 11.01 11.68 23.38
C ALA A 99 11.67 11.20 22.08
N SER A 100 11.14 10.14 21.47
CA SER A 100 11.60 9.63 20.17
C SER A 100 10.89 10.27 18.96
N GLY A 101 9.92 11.17 19.19
CA GLY A 101 9.12 11.75 18.11
C GLY A 101 8.22 10.74 17.38
N HIS A 102 7.77 9.69 18.08
CA HIS A 102 6.97 8.60 17.51
C HIS A 102 7.71 7.82 16.40
N GLN A 103 9.03 7.67 16.53
CA GLN A 103 9.83 6.96 15.52
C GLN A 103 9.38 5.52 15.33
N LEU A 104 9.06 4.81 16.42
CA LEU A 104 8.58 3.43 16.37
C LEU A 104 7.26 3.33 15.59
N TYR A 105 6.31 4.23 15.83
CA TYR A 105 5.07 4.32 15.05
C TYR A 105 5.33 4.42 13.54
N PHE A 106 6.18 5.35 13.09
CA PHE A 106 6.43 5.54 11.65
C PHE A 106 7.15 4.34 11.03
N VAL A 107 8.10 3.73 11.76
CA VAL A 107 8.77 2.50 11.32
C VAL A 107 7.76 1.35 11.20
N LEU A 108 6.83 1.20 12.14
CA LEU A 108 5.80 0.17 12.07
C LEU A 108 4.86 0.38 10.88
N VAL A 109 4.50 1.63 10.55
CA VAL A 109 3.72 1.95 9.35
C VAL A 109 4.45 1.45 8.09
N LEU A 110 5.75 1.74 7.94
CA LEU A 110 6.57 1.27 6.82
C LEU A 110 6.62 -0.27 6.74
N VAL A 111 6.81 -0.94 7.89
CA VAL A 111 6.82 -2.41 7.97
C VAL A 111 5.48 -2.98 7.51
N PHE A 112 4.35 -2.44 7.99
CA PHE A 112 3.03 -2.92 7.58
C PHE A 112 2.73 -2.63 6.12
N HIS A 113 3.12 -1.46 5.60
CA HIS A 113 3.03 -1.17 4.18
C HIS A 113 3.80 -2.18 3.33
N GLY A 114 5.01 -2.57 3.75
CA GLY A 114 5.80 -3.59 3.07
C GLY A 114 5.12 -4.96 3.10
N LEU A 115 4.78 -5.46 4.29
CA LEU A 115 4.19 -6.79 4.44
C LEU A 115 2.84 -6.93 3.72
N ILE A 116 1.92 -5.98 3.96
CA ILE A 116 0.59 -6.02 3.36
C ILE A 116 0.66 -5.71 1.86
N GLY A 117 1.51 -4.75 1.44
CA GLY A 117 1.70 -4.41 0.03
C GLY A 117 2.24 -5.60 -0.79
N ILE A 118 3.22 -6.33 -0.24
CA ILE A 118 3.72 -7.58 -0.85
C ILE A 118 2.61 -8.63 -0.88
N GLY A 119 1.85 -8.79 0.21
CA GLY A 119 0.70 -9.71 0.27
C GLY A 119 -0.35 -9.42 -0.79
N LEU A 120 -0.75 -8.16 -0.97
CA LEU A 120 -1.69 -7.71 -2.00
C LEU A 120 -1.13 -7.97 -3.41
N THR A 121 0.16 -7.72 -3.61
CA THR A 121 0.85 -7.94 -4.88
C THR A 121 0.85 -9.42 -5.27
N LEU A 122 1.18 -10.31 -4.33
CA LEU A 122 1.16 -11.76 -4.54
C LEU A 122 -0.26 -12.28 -4.78
N TRP A 123 -1.21 -11.87 -3.92
CA TRP A 123 -2.63 -12.20 -4.10
C TRP A 123 -3.14 -11.79 -5.47
N ARG A 124 -2.71 -10.63 -5.96
CA ARG A 124 -3.17 -10.16 -7.25
C ARG A 124 -2.52 -10.83 -8.44
N ALA A 125 -1.24 -11.17 -8.35
CA ALA A 125 -0.54 -11.98 -9.36
C ALA A 125 -1.09 -13.41 -9.49
N LEU A 126 -1.63 -13.97 -8.40
CA LEU A 126 -2.21 -15.33 -8.37
C LEU A 126 -3.64 -15.38 -8.91
N ALA A 127 -4.41 -14.29 -8.86
CA ALA A 127 -5.80 -14.30 -9.31
C ALA A 127 -5.94 -13.85 -10.77
N PRO A 128 -6.49 -14.71 -11.66
CA PRO A 128 -6.83 -14.34 -13.02
C PRO A 128 -7.75 -13.12 -13.03
N GLY A 129 -7.41 -12.10 -13.80
CA GLY A 129 -8.32 -10.96 -14.02
C GLY A 129 -9.35 -11.31 -15.07
N GLU A 130 -10.59 -11.54 -14.65
CA GLU A 130 -11.72 -11.52 -15.58
C GLU A 130 -11.95 -10.06 -16.00
N GLN A 131 -11.74 -9.77 -17.28
CA GLN A 131 -12.15 -8.49 -17.84
C GLN A 131 -13.68 -8.50 -17.97
N PRO A 132 -14.40 -7.55 -17.34
CA PRO A 132 -15.83 -7.42 -17.52
C PRO A 132 -16.09 -7.06 -18.99
N GLY A 133 -16.66 -8.01 -19.75
CA GLY A 133 -16.89 -7.89 -21.19
C GLY A 133 -16.54 -9.13 -22.03
N THR A 134 -15.95 -10.17 -21.42
CA THR A 134 -15.70 -11.47 -22.07
C THR A 134 -16.80 -12.51 -21.82
N ALA A 135 -17.90 -12.12 -21.17
CA ALA A 135 -19.13 -12.91 -21.22
C ALA A 135 -19.66 -12.85 -22.64
N GLU A 136 -19.49 -13.96 -23.36
CA GLU A 136 -20.04 -14.20 -24.68
C GLU A 136 -21.53 -13.77 -24.69
N PRO A 137 -21.98 -12.92 -25.63
CA PRO A 137 -23.39 -12.64 -25.73
C PRO A 137 -24.07 -13.97 -26.04
N LEU A 138 -24.99 -14.40 -25.17
CA LEU A 138 -25.95 -15.47 -25.47
C LEU A 138 -26.77 -15.01 -26.69
N HIS A 139 -26.21 -15.22 -27.87
CA HIS A 139 -26.83 -14.87 -29.12
C HIS A 139 -28.00 -15.83 -29.31
N GLY A 140 -29.18 -15.23 -29.43
CA GLY A 140 -30.44 -15.94 -29.48
C GLY A 140 -30.53 -16.98 -30.58
N LYS A 141 -31.30 -18.03 -30.27
CA LYS A 141 -32.12 -18.79 -31.20
C LYS A 141 -33.25 -19.40 -30.38
N MET A 142 -34.36 -18.68 -30.28
CA MET A 142 -35.69 -19.31 -30.23
C MET A 142 -36.56 -18.53 -31.19
N THR A 143 -36.47 -18.95 -32.45
CA THR A 143 -37.61 -19.07 -33.35
C THR A 143 -38.74 -19.81 -32.67
#